data_AF-A0A959G389-F1
#
_entry.id   AF-A0A959G389-F1
#
_cell.length_a   1.000
_cell.length_b   1.000
_cell.length_c   1.000
_cell.angle_alpha   90.00
_cell.angle_beta   90.00
_cell.angle_gamma   90.00
#
_symmetry.space_group_name_H-M   'P 1'
#
loop_
_entity.id
_entity.type
_entity.pdbx_description
1 polymer ?
#
loop_
_entity_poly.entity_id
_entity_poly.type
_entity_poly.pdbx_seq_one_letter_code
_entity_poly.pdbx_strand_id
1 'polypeptide(L)'
;MSPRIFTVLLLLILNKLQAQVITAAFTPSSFGKMVTFTDESQGPFTTRMWDFGNGTTSNEQNPVVTYDFYGTYVVCLEVSDGETTDAVCQTLILAPQPPVFSKDFLDATIPAGQSTTLTFTIDNSRVDTMTGNLSFVDNLPAGLVVANDGNISISCTGGTFTAIPGSSTISYTGGLVPAFSICQLSLEVSPNAPGTYVNTTGDLTSDAGNSGSASATLVATQPIPTMGEWALLITMLMIGILGVTVLTNRHLNRKLSS
;
A
#
# COMPACT_ATOMS: atom_id res chain seq x y z
N MET A 1 21.19 -56.57 48.85
CA MET A 1 20.65 -55.70 47.77
C MET A 1 21.76 -55.48 46.76
N SER A 2 21.57 -55.85 45.49
CA SER A 2 22.62 -55.75 44.46
C SER A 2 22.94 -54.28 44.14
N PRO A 3 24.22 -53.88 44.03
CA PRO A 3 24.58 -52.50 43.69
C PRO A 3 23.98 -52.07 42.34
N ARG A 4 23.73 -53.02 41.42
CA ARG A 4 23.07 -52.76 40.13
C ARG A 4 21.60 -52.33 40.26
N ILE A 5 20.89 -52.79 41.31
CA ILE A 5 19.50 -52.37 41.57
C ILE A 5 19.47 -50.96 42.16
N PHE A 6 20.44 -50.61 43.00
CA PHE A 6 20.54 -49.27 43.60
C PHE A 6 20.93 -48.20 42.57
N THR A 7 21.82 -48.51 41.61
CA THR A 7 22.19 -47.57 40.53
C THR A 7 21.05 -47.38 39.52
N VAL A 8 20.30 -48.43 39.17
CA VAL A 8 19.14 -48.32 38.28
C VAL A 8 17.97 -47.60 38.97
N LEU A 9 17.73 -47.85 40.25
CA LEU A 9 16.73 -47.13 41.04
C LEU A 9 17.12 -45.65 41.21
N LEU A 10 18.39 -45.34 41.50
CA LEU A 10 18.90 -43.97 41.62
C LEU A 10 18.86 -43.23 40.26
N LEU A 11 19.15 -43.89 39.12
CA LEU A 11 18.98 -43.31 37.78
C LEU A 11 17.50 -43.10 37.40
N LEU A 12 16.59 -43.99 37.81
CA LEU A 12 15.14 -43.81 37.63
C LEU A 12 14.58 -42.70 38.52
N ILE A 13 15.14 -42.50 39.71
CA ILE A 13 14.80 -41.38 40.61
C ILE A 13 15.39 -40.06 40.06
N LEU A 14 16.62 -40.07 39.52
CA LEU A 14 17.24 -38.89 38.90
C LEU A 14 16.54 -38.47 37.59
N ASN A 15 16.05 -39.41 36.78
CA ASN A 15 15.25 -39.11 35.58
C ASN A 15 13.82 -38.67 35.91
N LYS A 16 13.33 -38.95 37.12
CA LYS A 16 12.08 -38.38 37.67
C LYS A 16 12.28 -37.03 38.37
N LEU A 17 13.53 -36.59 38.58
CA LEU A 17 13.87 -35.34 39.26
C LEU A 17 14.26 -34.20 38.32
N GLN A 18 14.12 -34.40 37.00
CA GLN A 18 13.85 -33.25 36.14
C GLN A 18 12.37 -32.96 36.28
N ALA A 19 11.99 -32.14 37.27
CA ALA A 19 10.70 -31.47 37.25
C ALA A 19 10.58 -30.85 35.87
N GLN A 20 9.65 -31.35 35.07
CA GLN A 20 9.47 -30.88 33.71
C GLN A 20 8.91 -29.47 33.83
N VAL A 21 9.78 -28.49 33.60
CA VAL A 21 9.51 -27.08 33.88
C VAL A 21 8.31 -26.63 33.06
N ILE A 22 7.33 -26.04 33.73
CA ILE A 22 6.21 -25.38 33.08
C ILE A 22 6.70 -24.01 32.59
N THR A 23 6.34 -23.64 31.36
CA THR A 23 6.69 -22.34 30.80
C THR A 23 5.49 -21.77 30.06
N ALA A 24 4.98 -20.64 30.53
CA ALA A 24 3.90 -19.89 29.90
C ALA A 24 4.44 -19.12 28.70
N ALA A 25 3.80 -19.26 27.54
CA ALA A 25 4.14 -18.52 26.33
C ALA A 25 2.91 -18.34 25.46
N PHE A 26 2.81 -17.20 24.78
CA PHE A 26 1.77 -16.98 23.78
C PHE A 26 2.18 -15.97 22.72
N THR A 27 1.48 -16.02 21.59
CA THR A 27 1.59 -15.03 20.51
C THR A 27 0.20 -14.46 20.17
N PRO A 28 -0.02 -13.14 20.25
CA PRO A 28 -1.24 -12.50 19.78
C PRO A 28 -1.17 -12.18 18.28
N SER A 29 -2.31 -12.24 17.60
CA SER A 29 -2.50 -11.78 16.21
C SER A 29 -3.77 -10.97 16.11
N SER A 30 -3.67 -9.70 15.71
CA SER A 30 -4.80 -8.77 15.65
C SER A 30 -5.20 -8.46 14.20
N PHE A 31 -6.52 -8.44 13.97
CA PHE A 31 -7.14 -7.84 12.82
C PHE A 31 -8.13 -6.78 13.31
N GLY A 32 -7.71 -5.51 13.27
CA GLY A 32 -8.39 -4.42 13.94
C GLY A 32 -8.57 -4.69 15.44
N LYS A 33 -9.82 -4.76 15.92
CA LYS A 33 -10.10 -5.04 17.35
C LYS A 33 -10.29 -6.51 17.69
N MET A 34 -10.32 -7.39 16.68
CA MET A 34 -10.40 -8.83 16.88
C MET A 34 -8.99 -9.40 17.02
N VAL A 35 -8.73 -10.13 18.10
CA VAL A 35 -7.42 -10.67 18.42
C VAL A 35 -7.52 -12.16 18.68
N THR A 36 -6.73 -12.93 17.95
CA THR A 36 -6.53 -14.36 18.19
C THR A 36 -5.29 -14.56 19.03
N PHE A 37 -5.41 -15.32 20.11
CA PHE A 37 -4.27 -15.71 20.96
C PHE A 37 -3.92 -17.16 20.70
N THR A 38 -2.63 -17.42 20.49
CA THR A 38 -2.09 -18.79 20.37
C THR A 38 -1.31 -19.11 21.63
N ASP A 39 -1.73 -20.13 22.39
CA ASP A 39 -1.00 -20.65 23.53
C ASP A 39 0.17 -21.54 23.05
N GLU A 40 1.38 -21.13 23.39
CA GLU A 40 2.64 -21.79 23.05
C GLU A 40 3.31 -22.40 24.30
N SER A 41 2.60 -22.48 25.42
CA SER A 41 3.11 -22.93 26.71
C SER A 41 3.62 -24.37 26.66
N GLN A 42 4.67 -24.66 27.43
CA GLN A 42 5.36 -25.94 27.46
C GLN A 42 5.32 -26.56 28.86
N GLY A 43 5.53 -27.87 28.94
CA GLY A 43 5.55 -28.62 30.20
C GLY A 43 4.22 -29.28 30.57
N PRO A 44 4.17 -30.08 31.65
CA PRO A 44 2.99 -30.80 32.07
C PRO A 44 2.12 -29.93 32.98
N PHE A 45 1.23 -29.12 32.42
CA PHE A 45 0.24 -28.36 33.16
C PHE A 45 -1.17 -28.93 32.95
N THR A 46 -2.07 -28.68 33.90
CA THR A 46 -3.46 -29.16 33.85
C THR A 46 -4.47 -28.03 33.68
N THR A 47 -4.10 -26.80 34.04
CA THR A 47 -4.96 -25.63 33.93
C THR A 47 -4.26 -24.50 33.17
N ARG A 48 -5.08 -23.64 32.57
CA ARG A 48 -4.68 -22.38 31.94
C ARG A 48 -5.72 -21.32 32.27
N MET A 49 -5.27 -20.09 32.45
CA MET A 49 -6.12 -18.95 32.74
C MET A 49 -5.62 -17.74 31.97
N TRP A 50 -6.48 -17.17 31.15
CA TRP A 50 -6.24 -15.93 30.43
C TRP A 50 -6.89 -14.76 31.18
N ASP A 51 -6.17 -13.65 31.27
CA ASP A 51 -6.72 -12.32 31.52
C ASP A 51 -6.35 -11.44 30.33
N PHE A 52 -7.36 -10.89 29.64
CA PHE A 52 -7.14 -10.10 28.43
C PHE A 52 -6.94 -8.61 28.72
N GLY A 53 -6.94 -8.19 29.99
CA GLY A 53 -6.75 -6.79 30.38
C GLY A 53 -7.93 -5.87 30.04
N ASN A 54 -9.03 -6.42 29.52
CA ASN A 54 -10.30 -5.73 29.25
C ASN A 54 -11.40 -6.11 30.26
N GLY A 55 -11.04 -6.84 31.32
CA GLY A 55 -11.98 -7.34 32.33
C GLY A 55 -12.65 -8.68 31.99
N THR A 56 -12.30 -9.30 30.85
CA THR A 56 -12.73 -10.66 30.51
C THR A 56 -11.58 -11.66 30.64
N THR A 57 -11.94 -12.93 30.84
CA THR A 57 -11.00 -14.02 31.09
C THR A 57 -11.41 -15.29 30.33
N SER A 58 -10.51 -16.25 30.13
CA SER A 58 -10.82 -17.53 29.46
C SER A 58 -9.95 -18.68 29.97
N ASN A 59 -10.42 -19.92 29.77
CA ASN A 59 -9.64 -21.15 29.96
C ASN A 59 -9.44 -21.92 28.65
N GLU A 60 -9.88 -21.36 27.51
CA GLU A 60 -9.66 -21.95 26.20
C GLU A 60 -8.16 -21.95 25.83
N GLN A 61 -7.72 -22.91 25.03
CA GLN A 61 -6.33 -22.96 24.58
C GLN A 61 -5.99 -21.79 23.66
N ASN A 62 -6.79 -21.55 22.63
CA ASN A 62 -6.55 -20.49 21.65
C ASN A 62 -7.79 -19.58 21.55
N PRO A 63 -8.02 -18.69 22.53
CA PRO A 63 -9.21 -17.85 22.54
C PRO A 63 -9.14 -16.77 21.44
N VAL A 64 -10.31 -16.39 20.94
CA VAL A 64 -10.49 -15.22 20.07
C VAL A 64 -11.28 -14.17 20.86
N VAL A 65 -10.73 -12.97 20.97
CA VAL A 65 -11.31 -11.88 21.75
C VAL A 65 -11.49 -10.64 20.88
N THR A 66 -12.67 -10.05 20.94
CA THR A 66 -12.94 -8.75 20.34
C THR A 66 -12.94 -7.68 21.42
N TYR A 67 -12.12 -6.65 21.25
CA TYR A 67 -12.08 -5.50 22.15
C TYR A 67 -13.07 -4.43 21.70
N ASP A 68 -13.72 -3.74 22.64
CA ASP A 68 -14.68 -2.68 22.30
C ASP A 68 -13.98 -1.41 21.83
N PHE A 69 -12.80 -1.14 22.38
CA PHE A 69 -12.05 0.10 22.14
C PHE A 69 -10.63 -0.19 21.66
N TYR A 70 -10.07 0.77 20.93
CA TYR A 70 -8.64 0.82 20.70
C TYR A 70 -7.95 1.28 21.99
N GLY A 71 -6.76 0.79 22.26
CA GLY A 71 -6.09 1.04 23.52
C GLY A 71 -4.88 0.15 23.75
N THR A 72 -4.30 0.29 24.93
CA THR A 72 -3.24 -0.57 25.41
C THR A 72 -3.80 -1.50 26.46
N TYR A 73 -3.58 -2.79 26.28
CA TYR A 73 -4.03 -3.87 27.15
C TYR A 73 -2.82 -4.65 27.64
N VAL A 74 -2.87 -5.10 28.90
CA VAL A 74 -1.90 -6.04 29.44
C VAL A 74 -2.57 -7.40 29.46
N VAL A 75 -2.15 -8.28 28.57
CA VAL A 75 -2.70 -9.65 28.44
C VAL A 75 -1.80 -10.60 29.19
N CYS A 76 -2.36 -11.41 30.07
CA CYS A 76 -1.64 -12.40 30.86
C CYS A 76 -2.18 -13.81 30.57
N LEU A 77 -1.25 -14.77 30.44
CA LEU A 77 -1.53 -16.19 30.42
C LEU A 77 -0.83 -16.83 31.62
N GLU A 78 -1.61 -17.50 32.45
CA GLU A 78 -1.14 -18.33 33.55
C GLU A 78 -1.41 -19.80 33.24
N VAL A 79 -0.42 -20.67 33.47
CA VAL A 79 -0.55 -22.14 33.38
C VAL A 79 -0.09 -22.78 34.69
N SER A 80 -0.79 -23.83 35.13
CA SER A 80 -0.47 -24.51 36.40
C SER A 80 -0.69 -26.02 36.32
N ASP A 81 0.13 -26.78 37.05
CA ASP A 81 -0.06 -28.22 37.28
C ASP A 81 -0.74 -28.54 38.62
N GLY A 82 -1.12 -27.52 39.40
CA GLY A 82 -1.69 -27.65 40.74
C GLY A 82 -0.67 -27.51 41.87
N GLU A 83 0.63 -27.58 41.59
CA GLU A 83 1.72 -27.42 42.56
C GLU A 83 2.62 -26.22 42.19
N THR A 84 2.82 -26.03 40.90
CA THR A 84 3.62 -24.96 40.29
C THR A 84 2.78 -24.19 39.29
N THR A 85 3.14 -22.92 39.14
CA THR A 85 2.49 -21.99 38.23
C THR A 85 3.57 -21.20 37.51
N ASP A 86 3.37 -20.97 36.21
CA ASP A 86 4.11 -19.97 35.46
C ASP A 86 3.15 -19.02 34.77
N ALA A 87 3.55 -17.77 34.62
CA ALA A 87 2.73 -16.73 34.02
C ALA A 87 3.56 -15.79 33.16
N VAL A 88 3.00 -15.42 32.01
CA VAL A 88 3.59 -14.44 31.11
C VAL A 88 2.56 -13.37 30.81
N CYS A 89 3.00 -12.11 30.83
CA CYS A 89 2.17 -10.97 30.43
C CYS A 89 2.85 -10.22 29.29
N GLN A 90 2.06 -9.82 28.29
CA GLN A 90 2.52 -9.02 27.15
C GLN A 90 1.64 -7.78 26.99
N THR A 91 2.24 -6.68 26.54
CA THR A 91 1.49 -5.47 26.18
C THR A 91 0.95 -5.61 24.76
N LEU A 92 -0.37 -5.51 24.62
CA LEU A 92 -1.09 -5.48 23.36
C LEU A 92 -1.55 -4.05 23.07
N ILE A 93 -1.12 -3.49 21.95
CA ILE A 93 -1.55 -2.16 21.49
C ILE A 93 -2.48 -2.35 20.30
N LEU A 94 -3.74 -1.94 20.46
CA LEU A 94 -4.72 -1.87 19.38
C LEU A 94 -4.89 -0.41 18.99
N ALA A 95 -4.61 -0.08 17.74
CA ALA A 95 -4.79 1.25 17.18
C ALA A 95 -5.56 1.16 15.86
N PRO A 96 -6.32 2.21 15.48
CA PRO A 96 -6.86 2.31 14.13
C PRO A 96 -5.72 2.19 13.10
N GLN A 97 -5.95 1.42 12.03
CA GLN A 97 -5.02 1.32 10.93
C GLN A 97 -5.50 2.23 9.79
N PRO A 98 -4.71 3.23 9.38
CA PRO A 98 -5.07 4.04 8.22
C PRO A 98 -5.03 3.18 6.94
N PRO A 99 -5.87 3.47 5.94
CA PRO A 99 -5.93 2.72 4.70
C PRO A 99 -4.60 2.82 3.95
N VAL A 100 -4.30 1.86 3.08
CA VAL A 100 -3.15 1.97 2.18
C VAL A 100 -3.50 2.96 1.07
N PHE A 101 -2.60 3.89 0.81
CA PHE A 101 -2.78 4.89 -0.25
C PHE A 101 -1.78 4.68 -1.38
N SER A 102 -2.27 4.57 -2.60
CA SER A 102 -1.44 4.42 -3.78
C SER A 102 -1.97 5.23 -4.95
N LYS A 103 -1.12 5.37 -5.97
CA LYS A 103 -1.34 6.21 -7.14
C LYS A 103 -0.71 5.56 -8.34
N ASP A 104 -1.38 5.61 -9.48
CA ASP A 104 -0.83 5.10 -10.73
C ASP A 104 -1.40 5.84 -11.96
N PHE A 105 -0.64 5.82 -13.05
CA PHE A 105 -1.11 6.24 -14.37
C PHE A 105 -1.48 5.00 -15.17
N LEU A 106 -2.66 5.00 -15.80
CA LEU A 106 -3.08 3.88 -16.66
C LEU A 106 -2.05 3.59 -17.75
N ASP A 107 -1.57 4.65 -18.41
CA ASP A 107 -0.46 4.60 -19.35
C ASP A 107 0.71 5.41 -18.80
N ALA A 108 1.74 4.73 -18.30
CA ALA A 108 2.95 5.39 -17.78
C ALA A 108 3.80 6.08 -18.85
N THR A 109 3.47 5.91 -20.14
CA THR A 109 4.15 6.58 -21.25
C THR A 109 3.16 6.99 -22.33
N ILE A 110 3.06 8.29 -22.59
CA ILE A 110 2.18 8.87 -23.62
C ILE A 110 2.90 9.97 -24.39
N PRO A 111 2.50 10.31 -25.64
CA PRO A 111 2.97 11.52 -26.29
C PRO A 111 2.51 12.78 -25.54
N ALA A 112 3.35 13.83 -25.50
CA ALA A 112 2.94 15.12 -24.97
C ALA A 112 1.67 15.66 -25.66
N GLY A 113 0.76 16.23 -24.88
CA GLY A 113 -0.55 16.72 -25.33
C GLY A 113 -1.65 15.65 -25.43
N GLN A 114 -1.35 14.37 -25.18
CA GLN A 114 -2.38 13.33 -24.97
C GLN A 114 -2.79 13.28 -23.49
N SER A 115 -3.91 12.62 -23.20
CA SER A 115 -4.39 12.36 -21.84
C SER A 115 -4.04 10.93 -21.41
N THR A 116 -3.85 10.73 -20.10
CA THR A 116 -3.91 9.41 -19.46
C THR A 116 -4.72 9.50 -18.17
N THR A 117 -5.32 8.39 -17.78
CA THR A 117 -6.05 8.30 -16.51
C THR A 117 -5.07 8.21 -15.34
N LEU A 118 -5.16 9.17 -14.42
CA LEU A 118 -4.52 9.12 -13.12
C LEU A 118 -5.51 8.50 -12.12
N THR A 119 -5.12 7.45 -11.43
CA THR A 119 -5.94 6.77 -10.41
C THR A 119 -5.29 6.86 -9.04
N PHE A 120 -6.06 7.30 -8.05
CA PHE A 120 -5.73 7.19 -6.64
C PHE A 120 -6.51 6.01 -6.05
N THR A 121 -5.82 5.09 -5.39
CA THR A 121 -6.45 3.93 -4.72
C THR A 121 -6.31 4.10 -3.21
N ILE A 122 -7.45 4.02 -2.53
CA ILE A 122 -7.55 4.02 -1.06
C ILE A 122 -8.04 2.62 -0.68
N ASP A 123 -7.12 1.80 -0.17
CA ASP A 123 -7.36 0.40 0.15
C ASP A 123 -7.56 0.22 1.67
N ASN A 124 -8.82 -0.05 2.03
CA ASN A 124 -9.26 -0.37 3.38
C ASN A 124 -9.64 -1.86 3.51
N SER A 125 -9.18 -2.71 2.59
CA SER A 125 -9.53 -4.14 2.52
C SER A 125 -9.03 -4.96 3.71
N ARG A 126 -8.00 -4.45 4.39
CA ARG A 126 -7.38 -5.07 5.56
C ARG A 126 -7.76 -4.38 6.88
N VAL A 127 -8.78 -3.54 6.85
CA VAL A 127 -9.27 -2.80 8.02
C VAL A 127 -10.72 -3.23 8.29
N ASP A 128 -11.00 -3.59 9.55
CA ASP A 128 -12.30 -4.11 10.03
C ASP A 128 -13.35 -3.02 10.27
N THR A 129 -12.94 -1.76 10.15
CA THR A 129 -13.72 -0.57 10.46
C THR A 129 -13.79 0.35 9.24
N MET A 130 -14.90 1.08 9.12
CA MET A 130 -15.02 2.14 8.12
C MET A 130 -14.04 3.26 8.45
N THR A 131 -13.32 3.73 7.44
CA THR A 131 -12.43 4.88 7.56
C THR A 131 -13.10 6.10 6.93
N GLY A 132 -13.14 7.21 7.66
CA GLY A 132 -13.74 8.45 7.23
C GLY A 132 -12.81 9.65 7.25
N ASN A 133 -13.37 10.82 6.95
CA ASN A 133 -12.64 12.09 6.86
C ASN A 133 -11.43 12.02 5.91
N LEU A 134 -11.53 11.22 4.84
CA LEU A 134 -10.48 11.06 3.85
C LEU A 134 -10.13 12.42 3.24
N SER A 135 -8.86 12.81 3.30
CA SER A 135 -8.40 14.06 2.71
C SER A 135 -6.96 14.00 2.22
N PHE A 136 -6.73 14.49 1.00
CA PHE A 136 -5.40 14.74 0.45
C PHE A 136 -5.44 15.87 -0.60
N VAL A 137 -4.27 16.41 -0.91
CA VAL A 137 -4.05 17.35 -2.02
C VAL A 137 -2.91 16.80 -2.89
N ASP A 138 -3.10 16.78 -4.21
CA ASP A 138 -2.07 16.47 -5.18
C ASP A 138 -1.74 17.71 -6.00
N ASN A 139 -0.53 18.25 -5.78
CA ASN A 139 0.00 19.36 -6.57
C ASN A 139 0.82 18.77 -7.72
N LEU A 140 0.24 18.79 -8.91
CA LEU A 140 0.87 18.25 -10.11
C LEU A 140 2.19 18.97 -10.41
N PRO A 141 3.23 18.25 -10.89
CA PRO A 141 4.48 18.86 -11.30
C PRO A 141 4.27 19.84 -12.45
N ALA A 142 5.16 20.83 -12.57
CA ALA A 142 5.08 21.84 -13.61
C ALA A 142 4.99 21.20 -15.00
N GLY A 143 3.98 21.59 -15.77
CA GLY A 143 3.71 21.07 -17.10
C GLY A 143 2.79 19.84 -17.17
N LEU A 144 2.38 19.27 -16.03
CA LEU A 144 1.27 18.31 -15.96
C LEU A 144 0.03 19.02 -15.42
N VAL A 145 -1.08 18.94 -16.15
CA VAL A 145 -2.34 19.58 -15.76
C VAL A 145 -3.49 18.58 -15.75
N VAL A 146 -4.53 18.89 -14.98
CA VAL A 146 -5.83 18.21 -15.10
C VAL A 146 -6.34 18.43 -16.53
N ALA A 147 -6.71 17.36 -17.21
CA ALA A 147 -7.28 17.43 -18.55
C ALA A 147 -8.77 17.83 -18.46
N ASN A 148 -9.61 17.40 -19.39
CA ASN A 148 -11.06 17.63 -19.25
C ASN A 148 -11.61 16.90 -18.00
N ASP A 149 -12.71 17.40 -17.44
CA ASP A 149 -13.39 16.85 -16.25
C ASP A 149 -14.45 15.79 -16.59
N GLY A 150 -14.67 15.50 -17.87
CA GLY A 150 -15.72 14.61 -18.35
C GLY A 150 -15.58 13.14 -17.93
N ASN A 151 -14.39 12.75 -17.47
CA ASN A 151 -14.04 11.37 -17.12
C ASN A 151 -13.69 11.19 -15.62
N ILE A 152 -14.15 12.10 -14.75
CA ILE A 152 -13.99 11.93 -13.30
C ILE A 152 -14.86 10.76 -12.82
N SER A 153 -14.25 9.80 -12.12
CA SER A 153 -14.94 8.69 -11.48
C SER A 153 -14.51 8.55 -10.02
N ILE A 154 -15.49 8.37 -9.14
CA ILE A 154 -15.33 8.31 -7.68
C ILE A 154 -16.13 7.10 -7.19
N SER A 155 -15.46 6.11 -6.61
CA SER A 155 -16.12 4.98 -5.96
C SER A 155 -16.15 5.08 -4.42
N CYS A 156 -15.54 6.12 -3.85
CA CYS A 156 -15.68 6.43 -2.43
C CYS A 156 -17.11 6.85 -2.11
N THR A 157 -17.55 6.60 -0.88
CA THR A 157 -18.85 7.08 -0.42
C THR A 157 -18.72 8.52 0.07
N GLY A 158 -19.44 9.45 -0.57
CA GLY A 158 -19.42 10.86 -0.23
C GLY A 158 -18.09 11.56 -0.53
N GLY A 159 -17.81 12.64 0.23
CA GLY A 159 -16.67 13.51 0.01
C GLY A 159 -16.81 14.45 -1.18
N THR A 160 -15.84 15.35 -1.33
CA THR A 160 -15.75 16.30 -2.44
C THR A 160 -14.42 16.10 -3.15
N PHE A 161 -14.48 15.73 -4.43
CA PHE A 161 -13.32 15.61 -5.29
C PHE A 161 -13.28 16.81 -6.24
N THR A 162 -12.19 17.57 -6.21
CA THR A 162 -12.03 18.80 -6.99
C THR A 162 -10.83 18.67 -7.91
N ALA A 163 -11.08 18.71 -9.20
CA ALA A 163 -10.08 18.73 -10.25
C ALA A 163 -10.60 19.64 -11.38
N ILE A 164 -10.06 20.85 -11.46
CA ILE A 164 -10.52 21.85 -12.44
C ILE A 164 -9.68 21.70 -13.70
N PRO A 165 -10.27 21.60 -14.91
CA PRO A 165 -9.53 21.50 -16.15
C PRO A 165 -8.49 22.62 -16.31
N GLY A 166 -7.27 22.25 -16.69
CA GLY A 166 -6.13 23.14 -16.84
C GLY A 166 -5.45 23.55 -15.53
N SER A 167 -5.98 23.16 -14.37
CA SER A 167 -5.29 23.37 -13.08
C SER A 167 -4.13 22.39 -12.89
N SER A 168 -3.25 22.71 -11.95
CA SER A 168 -2.18 21.82 -11.48
C SER A 168 -2.50 21.24 -10.09
N THR A 169 -3.76 21.28 -9.65
CA THR A 169 -4.12 20.86 -8.29
C THR A 169 -5.39 20.02 -8.30
N ILE A 170 -5.29 18.88 -7.62
CA ILE A 170 -6.39 17.94 -7.36
C ILE A 170 -6.55 17.83 -5.85
N SER A 171 -7.78 17.79 -5.34
CA SER A 171 -8.03 17.59 -3.92
C SER A 171 -9.21 16.67 -3.66
N TYR A 172 -9.14 15.90 -2.59
CA TYR A 172 -10.26 15.14 -2.04
C TYR A 172 -10.44 15.49 -0.56
N THR A 173 -11.69 15.66 -0.11
CA THR A 173 -11.99 15.96 1.30
C THR A 173 -13.30 15.31 1.76
N GLY A 174 -13.32 14.74 2.96
CA GLY A 174 -14.53 14.30 3.66
C GLY A 174 -15.10 12.95 3.21
N GLY A 175 -14.37 12.21 2.36
CA GLY A 175 -14.79 10.91 1.87
C GLY A 175 -14.82 9.80 2.92
N LEU A 176 -15.50 8.71 2.59
CA LEU A 176 -15.53 7.47 3.37
C LEU A 176 -15.14 6.27 2.50
N VAL A 177 -14.41 5.33 3.10
CA VAL A 177 -14.17 3.99 2.55
C VAL A 177 -14.65 2.94 3.57
N PRO A 178 -15.60 2.05 3.19
CA PRO A 178 -16.10 1.03 4.11
C PRO A 178 -15.02 0.05 4.58
N ALA A 179 -15.30 -0.67 5.67
CA ALA A 179 -14.48 -1.81 6.09
C ALA A 179 -14.34 -2.83 4.95
N PHE A 180 -13.21 -3.52 4.88
CA PHE A 180 -12.95 -4.58 3.89
C PHE A 180 -13.15 -4.16 2.42
N SER A 181 -13.01 -2.88 2.11
CA SER A 181 -13.33 -2.32 0.80
C SER A 181 -12.20 -1.48 0.22
N ILE A 182 -12.23 -1.28 -1.09
CA ILE A 182 -11.31 -0.40 -1.81
C ILE A 182 -12.15 0.70 -2.45
N CYS A 183 -11.66 1.94 -2.33
CA CYS A 183 -12.14 3.07 -3.11
C CYS A 183 -11.09 3.49 -4.14
N GLN A 184 -11.55 3.96 -5.30
CA GLN A 184 -10.74 4.59 -6.32
C GLN A 184 -11.31 5.95 -6.71
N LEU A 185 -10.41 6.90 -6.94
CA LEU A 185 -10.67 8.20 -7.54
C LEU A 185 -9.87 8.27 -8.82
N SER A 186 -10.50 8.62 -9.93
CA SER A 186 -9.82 8.70 -11.23
C SER A 186 -10.24 9.93 -12.02
N LEU A 187 -9.30 10.45 -12.79
CA LEU A 187 -9.45 11.60 -13.67
C LEU A 187 -8.41 11.53 -14.78
N GLU A 188 -8.56 12.37 -15.81
CA GLU A 188 -7.54 12.52 -16.84
C GLU A 188 -6.56 13.64 -16.51
N VAL A 189 -5.28 13.40 -16.81
CA VAL A 189 -4.23 14.43 -16.81
C VAL A 189 -3.49 14.44 -18.15
N SER A 190 -2.94 15.59 -18.51
CA SER A 190 -2.19 15.76 -19.76
C SER A 190 -0.88 16.52 -19.54
N PRO A 191 0.27 15.97 -19.98
CA PRO A 191 1.54 16.70 -19.99
C PRO A 191 1.59 17.65 -21.19
N ASN A 192 1.95 18.91 -20.96
CA ASN A 192 2.02 19.94 -22.00
C ASN A 192 3.34 19.94 -22.80
N ALA A 193 4.32 19.14 -22.38
CA ALA A 193 5.62 19.04 -23.01
C ALA A 193 6.20 17.62 -22.85
N PRO A 194 7.18 17.23 -23.67
CA PRO A 194 7.95 16.00 -23.44
C PRO A 194 8.78 16.10 -22.17
N GLY A 195 8.90 15.01 -21.42
CA GLY A 195 9.65 15.00 -20.15
C GLY A 195 9.24 13.86 -19.23
N THR A 196 9.89 13.80 -18.07
CA THR A 196 9.55 12.86 -16.99
C THR A 196 8.87 13.63 -15.86
N TYR A 197 7.66 13.22 -15.52
CA TYR A 197 6.81 13.84 -14.51
C TYR A 197 6.67 12.89 -13.33
N VAL A 198 7.45 13.13 -12.27
CA VAL A 198 7.26 12.44 -10.99
C VAL A 198 6.21 13.20 -10.21
N ASN A 199 5.04 12.59 -10.04
CA ASN A 199 3.90 13.23 -9.39
C ASN A 199 3.66 12.60 -8.01
N THR A 200 3.90 13.36 -6.94
CA THR A 200 3.77 12.92 -5.54
C THR A 200 2.72 13.75 -4.84
N THR A 201 1.73 13.09 -4.23
CA THR A 201 0.69 13.76 -3.46
C THR A 201 1.24 14.30 -2.14
N GLY A 202 0.48 15.18 -1.48
CA GLY A 202 0.55 15.29 -0.03
C GLY A 202 0.02 14.01 0.65
N ASP A 203 0.13 13.95 1.97
CA ASP A 203 -0.36 12.81 2.74
C ASP A 203 -1.88 12.64 2.61
N LEU A 204 -2.35 11.40 2.52
CA LEU A 204 -3.74 11.06 2.80
C LEU A 204 -3.95 10.97 4.30
N THR A 205 -4.80 11.84 4.83
CA THR A 205 -5.25 11.82 6.23
C THR A 205 -6.67 11.28 6.35
N SER A 206 -6.96 10.65 7.48
CA SER A 206 -8.29 10.14 7.85
C SER A 206 -8.49 10.16 9.37
N ASP A 207 -9.67 9.74 9.82
CA ASP A 207 -9.93 9.47 11.24
C ASP A 207 -9.12 8.28 11.80
N ALA A 208 -8.66 7.37 10.93
CA ALA A 208 -7.80 6.26 11.27
C ALA A 208 -6.29 6.61 11.29
N GLY A 209 -5.92 7.82 10.85
CA GLY A 209 -4.54 8.33 10.92
C GLY A 209 -4.02 8.85 9.59
N ASN A 210 -2.70 8.77 9.42
CA ASN A 210 -2.00 9.25 8.23
C ASN A 210 -1.50 8.04 7.41
N SER A 211 -1.94 7.94 6.16
CA SER A 211 -1.58 6.89 5.20
C SER A 211 -0.31 7.20 4.39
N GLY A 212 0.30 8.37 4.59
CA GLY A 212 1.42 8.89 3.83
C GLY A 212 1.02 9.41 2.45
N SER A 213 2.03 9.82 1.68
CA SER A 213 1.91 10.25 0.29
C SER A 213 1.93 9.07 -0.68
N ALA A 214 1.37 9.27 -1.89
CA ALA A 214 1.51 8.34 -3.00
C ALA A 214 2.23 9.00 -4.20
N SER A 215 3.07 8.23 -4.89
CA SER A 215 3.86 8.70 -6.03
C SER A 215 3.70 7.80 -7.25
N ALA A 216 3.62 8.42 -8.43
CA ALA A 216 3.66 7.74 -9.72
C ALA A 216 4.50 8.55 -10.70
N THR A 217 5.07 7.90 -11.72
CA THR A 217 5.89 8.58 -12.74
C THR A 217 5.27 8.42 -14.12
N LEU A 218 5.09 9.54 -14.82
CA LEU A 218 4.65 9.59 -16.21
C LEU A 218 5.83 10.03 -17.09
N VAL A 219 6.01 9.35 -18.22
CA VAL A 219 6.98 9.75 -19.25
C VAL A 219 6.22 10.29 -20.47
N ALA A 220 6.36 11.58 -20.73
CA ALA A 220 5.82 12.21 -21.94
C ALA A 220 6.87 12.13 -23.05
N THR A 221 6.55 11.43 -24.14
CA THR A 221 7.40 11.39 -25.33
C THR A 221 7.14 12.60 -26.22
N GLN A 222 7.98 12.76 -27.26
CA GLN A 222 7.75 13.79 -28.27
C GLN A 222 6.33 13.65 -28.85
N PRO A 223 5.62 14.76 -29.09
CA PRO A 223 4.31 14.71 -29.72
C PRO A 223 4.41 13.99 -31.07
N ILE A 224 3.38 13.22 -31.40
CA ILE A 224 3.29 12.56 -32.70
C ILE A 224 3.22 13.67 -33.77
N PRO A 225 4.17 13.75 -34.73
CA PRO A 225 4.14 14.80 -35.72
C PRO A 225 2.88 14.65 -36.57
N THR A 226 2.20 15.76 -36.80
CA THR A 226 0.94 15.73 -37.57
C THR A 226 1.24 15.37 -39.04
N MET A 227 0.26 14.79 -39.76
CA MET A 227 0.43 14.51 -41.19
C MET A 227 0.88 15.75 -42.00
N GLY A 228 0.54 16.96 -41.55
CA GLY A 228 0.98 18.22 -42.17
C GLY A 228 2.46 18.52 -41.99
N GLU A 229 3.05 18.17 -40.84
CA GLU A 229 4.49 18.32 -40.60
C GLU A 229 5.31 17.28 -41.36
N TRP A 230 4.80 16.05 -41.48
CA TRP A 230 5.38 15.05 -42.37
C TRP A 230 5.34 15.49 -43.83
N ALA A 231 4.26 16.14 -44.27
CA ALA A 231 4.17 16.70 -45.61
C ALA A 231 5.21 17.81 -45.85
N LEU A 232 5.49 18.64 -44.84
CA LEU A 232 6.55 19.66 -44.92
C LEU A 232 7.97 19.04 -44.95
N LEU A 233 8.23 18.04 -44.12
CA LEU A 233 9.52 17.33 -44.12
C LEU A 233 9.75 16.57 -45.44
N ILE A 234 8.71 15.91 -45.98
CA ILE A 234 8.78 15.20 -47.27
C ILE A 234 8.94 16.20 -48.42
N THR A 235 8.21 17.32 -48.43
CA THR A 235 8.38 18.35 -49.47
C THR A 235 9.76 19.01 -49.41
N MET A 236 10.31 19.28 -48.23
CA MET A 236 11.69 19.77 -48.10
C MET A 236 12.71 18.74 -48.61
N LEU A 237 12.53 17.45 -48.33
CA LEU A 237 13.38 16.38 -48.86
C LEU A 237 13.30 16.30 -50.38
N MET A 238 12.09 16.39 -50.94
CA MET A 238 11.84 16.38 -52.38
C MET A 238 12.42 17.61 -53.10
N ILE A 239 12.32 18.80 -52.49
CA ILE A 239 12.93 20.04 -53.00
C ILE A 239 14.47 19.95 -52.94
N GLY A 240 15.02 19.36 -51.87
CA GLY A 240 16.46 19.10 -51.75
C GLY A 240 16.98 18.17 -52.85
N ILE A 241 16.27 17.07 -53.12
CA ILE A 241 16.62 16.11 -54.18
C ILE A 241 16.48 16.76 -55.58
N LEU A 242 15.42 17.53 -55.83
CA LEU A 242 15.26 18.28 -57.08
C LEU A 242 16.38 19.32 -57.26
N GLY A 243 16.72 20.06 -56.20
CA GLY A 243 17.77 21.07 -56.21
C GLY A 243 19.15 20.49 -56.54
N VAL A 244 19.49 19.35 -55.94
CA VAL A 244 20.73 18.61 -56.24
C VAL A 244 20.75 18.13 -57.69
N THR A 245 19.62 17.65 -58.21
CA THR A 245 19.50 17.16 -59.60
C THR A 245 19.63 18.29 -60.63
N VAL A 246 19.08 19.47 -60.35
CA VAL A 246 19.21 20.66 -61.23
C VAL A 246 20.64 21.19 -61.23
N LEU A 247 21.31 21.19 -60.06
CA LEU A 247 22.69 21.62 -59.94
C LEU A 247 23.66 20.68 -60.67
N THR A 248 23.48 19.36 -60.56
CA THR A 248 24.28 18.39 -61.32
C THR A 248 24.04 18.50 -62.83
N ASN A 249 22.80 18.69 -63.28
CA ASN A 249 22.51 18.91 -64.70
C ASN A 249 23.11 20.20 -65.27
N ARG A 250 23.08 21.31 -64.51
CA ARG A 250 23.78 22.55 -64.91
C ARG A 250 25.29 22.36 -64.99
N HIS A 251 25.85 21.55 -64.10
CA HIS A 251 27.29 21.27 -64.09
C HIS A 251 27.73 20.34 -65.23
N LEU A 252 26.88 19.39 -65.65
CA LEU A 252 27.08 18.57 -66.85
C LEU A 252 26.96 19.39 -68.13
N ASN A 253 25.92 20.22 -68.27
CA ASN A 253 25.72 21.05 -69.47
C ASN A 253 26.86 22.06 -69.67
N ARG A 254 27.46 22.59 -68.59
CA ARG A 254 28.66 23.44 -68.68
C ARG A 254 29.93 22.70 -69.13
N LYS A 255 30.05 21.40 -68.88
CA LYS A 255 31.17 20.57 -69.33
C LYS A 255 31.02 20.09 -70.78
N LEU A 256 29.78 20.04 -71.30
CA LEU A 256 29.51 19.66 -72.69
C LEU A 256 29.58 20.85 -73.67
N SER A 257 29.56 22.08 -73.16
CA SER A 257 29.66 23.32 -73.95
C SER A 257 31.08 23.91 -74.01
N SER A 258 32.10 23.19 -73.54
CA SER A 258 33.52 23.56 -73.57
C SER A 258 34.31 22.53 -74.35
#